data_AF-A0AAP0N440-F1
#
_entry.id   AF-A0AAP0N440-F1
#
_cell.length_a   1.000
_cell.length_b   1.000
_cell.length_c   1.000
_cell.angle_alpha   90.00
_cell.angle_beta   90.00
_cell.angle_gamma   90.00
#
_symmetry.space_group_name_H-M   'P 1'
#
loop_
_entity.id
_entity.type
_entity.pdbx_description
1 polymer ?
#
loop_
_entity_poly.entity_id
_entity_poly.type
_entity_poly.pdbx_seq_one_letter_code
_entity_poly.pdbx_strand_id
1 'polypeptide(L)' 'MNKLKTKKPWSLSFSFGRALQQSALKAWAGKVENIEIARAAFLARCKANSEATLGIYKGDAAIGEGASESLHVKDYKY' A
#
# COMPACT_ATOMS: atom_id res chain seq x y z
N MET A 1 2.99 -10.33 -9.16
CA MET A 1 4.37 -10.85 -9.07
C MET A 1 4.45 -12.12 -8.22
N ASN A 2 4.11 -12.09 -6.93
CA ASN A 2 4.30 -13.27 -6.06
C ASN A 2 3.42 -14.49 -6.37
N LYS A 3 2.23 -14.31 -7.00
CA LYS A 3 1.39 -15.43 -7.48
C LYS A 3 1.97 -16.20 -8.69
N LEU A 4 3.02 -15.71 -9.34
CA LEU A 4 3.59 -16.37 -10.53
C LEU A 4 4.25 -17.70 -10.17
N LYS A 5 3.86 -18.79 -10.85
CA LYS A 5 4.46 -20.13 -10.70
C LYS A 5 5.75 -20.25 -11.51
N THR A 6 6.79 -19.56 -11.07
CA THR A 6 8.15 -19.64 -11.62
C THR A 6 9.18 -19.67 -10.47
N LYS A 7 10.38 -20.19 -10.73
CA LYS A 7 11.49 -20.17 -9.77
C LYS A 7 11.85 -18.71 -9.46
N LYS A 8 11.77 -18.35 -8.17
CA LYS A 8 12.16 -17.04 -7.64
C LYS A 8 13.27 -17.28 -6.62
N PRO A 9 14.56 -17.14 -6.99
CA PRO A 9 15.67 -17.42 -6.07
C PRO A 9 15.88 -16.33 -5.01
N TRP A 10 15.14 -15.21 -5.09
CA TRP A 10 15.17 -14.11 -4.14
C TRP A 10 13.77 -13.71 -3.69
N SER A 11 13.68 -13.17 -2.47
CA SER A 11 12.43 -12.66 -1.90
C SER A 11 11.96 -11.40 -2.63
N LEU A 12 10.74 -11.44 -3.18
CA LEU A 12 10.09 -10.27 -3.78
C LEU A 12 9.20 -9.58 -2.74
N SER A 13 9.78 -8.61 -2.05
CA SER A 13 9.12 -7.79 -1.04
C SER A 13 8.86 -6.35 -1.56
N PHE A 14 8.31 -5.49 -0.72
CA PHE A 14 8.04 -4.09 -1.03
C PHE A 14 8.98 -3.15 -0.28
N SER A 15 9.26 -2.00 -0.88
CA SER A 15 9.83 -0.81 -0.24
C SER A 15 9.05 0.40 -0.76
N PHE A 16 7.98 0.76 -0.05
CA PHE A 16 7.01 1.76 -0.52
C PHE A 16 7.06 3.01 0.35
N GLY A 17 7.29 4.17 -0.28
CA GLY A 17 7.04 5.48 0.34
C GLY A 17 5.58 5.90 0.14
N ARG A 18 5.30 6.55 -1.00
CA ARG A 18 3.97 7.11 -1.34
C ARG A 18 2.83 6.07 -1.28
N ALA A 19 3.05 4.86 -1.79
CA ALA A 19 1.98 3.84 -1.84
C ALA A 19 1.54 3.29 -0.46
N LEU A 20 2.34 3.52 0.60
CA LEU A 20 2.01 3.22 1.99
C LEU A 20 1.43 4.43 2.72
N GLN A 21 2.02 5.60 2.51
CA GLN A 21 1.72 6.79 3.31
C GLN A 21 0.57 7.64 2.76
N GLN A 22 0.26 7.59 1.45
CA GLN A 22 -0.72 8.50 0.84
C GLN A 22 -2.12 8.39 1.45
N SER A 23 -2.63 7.17 1.68
CA SER A 23 -3.94 6.96 2.34
C SER A 23 -3.94 7.44 3.80
N ALA A 24 -2.83 7.24 4.51
CA ALA A 24 -2.70 7.68 5.89
C ALA A 24 -2.60 9.22 6.01
N LEU A 25 -1.85 9.86 5.11
CA LEU A 25 -1.71 11.31 5.03
C LEU A 25 -3.06 11.99 4.70
N LYS A 26 -3.82 11.40 3.77
CA LYS A 26 -5.18 11.87 3.44
C LYS A 26 -6.12 11.75 4.64
N ALA A 27 -6.13 10.60 5.30
CA ALA A 27 -6.95 10.37 6.49
C ALA A 27 -6.55 11.31 7.64
N TRP A 28 -5.26 11.59 7.81
CA TRP A 28 -4.76 12.50 8.83
C TRP A 28 -5.18 13.96 8.59
N ALA A 29 -5.07 14.44 7.35
CA ALA A 29 -5.40 15.82 6.96
C ALA A 29 -4.76 16.93 7.84
N GLY A 30 -3.66 16.60 8.55
CA GLY A 30 -2.99 17.52 9.48
C GLY A 30 -3.72 17.73 10.82
N LYS A 31 -4.81 17.00 11.09
CA LYS A 31 -5.61 17.15 12.30
C LYS A 31 -5.23 16.12 13.36
N VAL A 32 -5.05 16.56 14.60
CA VAL A 32 -4.66 15.68 15.72
C VAL A 32 -5.77 14.68 16.04
N GLU A 33 -7.03 15.09 15.90
CA GLU A 33 -8.21 14.21 16.08
C GLU A 33 -8.24 13.01 15.12
N ASN A 34 -7.57 13.11 13.97
CA ASN A 34 -7.56 12.08 12.93
C ASN A 34 -6.38 11.10 13.03
N ILE A 35 -5.53 11.22 14.05
CA ILE A 35 -4.33 10.37 14.20
C ILE A 35 -4.72 8.89 14.22
N GLU A 36 -5.76 8.51 14.96
CA GLU A 36 -6.17 7.10 15.07
C GLU A 36 -6.74 6.56 13.74
N ILE A 37 -7.49 7.40 13.01
CA ILE A 37 -8.01 7.04 11.68
C ILE A 37 -6.85 6.86 10.68
N ALA A 38 -5.86 7.76 10.72
CA ALA A 38 -4.66 7.67 9.88
C ALA A 38 -3.82 6.42 10.19
N ARG A 39 -3.67 6.07 11.47
CA ARG A 39 -2.97 4.85 11.91
C ARG A 39 -3.70 3.59 11.43
N ALA A 40 -5.03 3.57 11.53
CA ALA A 40 -5.84 2.45 11.03
C ALA A 40 -5.66 2.27 9.51
N ALA A 41 -5.71 3.37 8.74
CA ALA A 41 -5.48 3.37 7.30
C ALA A 41 -4.06 2.88 6.94
N PHE A 42 -3.04 3.34 7.67
CA PHE A 42 -1.66 2.89 7.47
C PHE A 42 -1.51 1.38 7.74
N LEU A 43 -2.07 0.90 8.86
CA LEU A 43 -1.99 -0.51 9.23
C LEU A 43 -2.69 -1.41 8.20
N ALA A 44 -3.83 -0.99 7.67
CA ALA A 44 -4.54 -1.71 6.60
C ALA A 44 -3.65 -1.89 5.36
N ARG A 45 -2.92 -0.84 4.95
CA ARG A 45 -1.98 -0.91 3.82
C ARG A 45 -0.76 -1.78 4.13
N CYS A 46 -0.23 -1.73 5.34
CA CYS A 46 0.86 -2.63 5.78
C CYS A 46 0.43 -4.11 5.71
N LYS A 47 -0.79 -4.44 6.18
CA LYS A 47 -1.33 -5.80 6.09
C LYS A 47 -1.50 -6.24 4.64
N ALA A 48 -2.10 -5.40 3.80
CA ALA A 48 -2.28 -5.67 2.37
C ALA A 48 -0.95 -5.97 1.66
N ASN A 49 0.09 -5.16 1.94
CA ASN A 49 1.41 -5.36 1.35
C ASN A 49 2.10 -6.62 1.86
N SER A 50 1.96 -6.94 3.16
CA SER A 50 2.44 -8.21 3.73
C SER A 50 1.78 -9.43 3.06
N GLU A 51 0.46 -9.40 2.87
CA GLU A 51 -0.24 -10.46 2.14
C GLU A 51 0.19 -10.53 0.67
N ALA A 52 0.57 -9.40 0.07
CA ALA A 52 1.04 -9.35 -1.31
C ALA A 52 2.46 -9.93 -1.48
N THR A 53 3.33 -9.86 -0.46
CA THR A 53 4.63 -10.55 -0.47
C THR A 53 4.45 -12.07 -0.44
N LEU A 54 3.47 -12.55 0.34
CA LEU A 54 3.09 -13.96 0.41
C LEU A 54 2.26 -14.43 -0.80
N GLY A 55 1.79 -13.51 -1.64
CA GLY A 55 0.95 -13.82 -2.79
C GLY A 55 -0.49 -14.22 -2.45
N ILE A 56 -0.92 -14.02 -1.20
CA ILE A 56 -2.26 -14.37 -0.70
C ILE A 56 -3.23 -13.19 -0.71
N TYR A 57 -2.75 -11.97 -0.99
CA TYR A 57 -3.59 -10.78 -1.05
C TYR A 57 -4.75 -10.96 -2.05
N LYS A 58 -5.97 -10.70 -1.54
CA LYS A 58 -7.24 -10.88 -2.27
C LYS A 58 -7.83 -9.58 -2.81
N GLY A 59 -7.32 -8.42 -2.40
CA GLY A 59 -7.88 -7.13 -2.80
C GLY A 59 -8.89 -6.54 -1.81
N ASP A 60 -9.22 -7.25 -0.73
CA ASP A 60 -10.28 -6.87 0.22
C ASP A 60 -9.83 -5.90 1.32
N ALA A 61 -8.58 -5.42 1.29
CA ALA A 61 -8.15 -4.43 2.26
C ALA A 61 -8.97 -3.15 2.08
N ALA A 62 -9.62 -2.70 3.16
CA ALA A 62 -10.41 -1.47 3.20
C ALA A 62 -9.70 -0.37 2.41
N ILE A 63 -10.27 -0.02 1.26
CA ILE A 63 -9.71 0.95 0.32
C ILE A 63 -9.89 2.31 1.00
N GLY A 64 -8.89 2.73 1.77
CA GLY A 64 -8.84 4.10 2.29
C GLY A 64 -8.83 5.08 1.12
N GLU A 65 -9.47 6.25 1.29
CA GLU A 65 -9.51 7.30 0.27
C GLU A 65 -8.11 7.54 -0.33
N GLY A 66 -8.02 7.53 -1.67
CA GLY A 66 -6.77 7.67 -2.42
C GLY A 66 -6.05 6.37 -2.79
N ALA A 67 -6.51 5.18 -2.36
CA ALA A 67 -5.95 3.91 -2.84
C ALA A 67 -6.41 3.55 -4.28
N SER A 68 -7.49 4.17 -4.76
CA SER A 68 -7.98 4.08 -6.15
C SER A 68 -7.40 5.16 -7.08
N GLU A 69 -6.68 6.14 -6.54
CA GLU A 69 -6.02 7.15 -7.36
C GLU A 69 -4.78 6.58 -8.04
N SER A 70 -4.65 6.83 -9.33
CA SER A 70 -3.46 6.47 -10.07
C SER A 70 -2.27 7.27 -9.53
N LEU A 71 -1.35 6.57 -8.85
CA LEU A 71 -0.04 7.13 -8.44
C LEU A 71 0.95 7.23 -9.60
N HIS A 72 0.51 6.93 -10.82
CA HIS A 72 1.33 6.96 -12.02
C HIS A 72 1.60 8.41 -12.42
N VAL A 73 2.85 8.83 -12.34
CA VAL A 73 3.34 10.07 -12.94
C VAL A 73 3.77 9.73 -14.37
N LYS A 74 3.06 10.26 -15.37
CA LYS A 74 3.52 10.19 -16.77
C LYS A 74 4.90 10.84 -16.86
N ASP A 75 5.81 10.21 -17.60
CA ASP A 75 7.20 10.64 -17.83
C ASP A 75 8.24 10.36 -16.72
N TYR A 76 8.01 9.37 -15.85
CA TYR A 76 9.08 8.85 -14.98
C TYR A 76 10.14 8.11 -15.83
N LYS A 77 11.19 8.84 -16.25
CA LYS A 77 12.34 8.26 -16.98
C LYS A 77 13.30 7.59 -15.98
N TYR A 78 13.75 6.40 -16.35
CA TYR A 78 14.72 5.59 -15.60
C TYR A 78 16.10 6.23 -15.59
#